data_AF-A0A657B0F8-F1
#
_entry.id   AF-A0A657B0F8-F1
#
_cell.length_a   1.000
_cell.length_b   1.000
_cell.length_c   1.000
_cell.angle_alpha   90.00
_cell.angle_beta   90.00
_cell.angle_gamma   90.00
#
_symmetry.space_group_name_H-M   'P 1'
#
loop_
_entity.id
_entity.type
_entity.pdbx_description
1 polymer ?
#
loop_
_entity_poly.entity_id
_entity_poly.type
_entity_poly.pdbx_seq_one_letter_code
_entity_poly.pdbx_strand_id
1 'polypeptide(L)'
;MDRINKVKQFRLNSPKDQTVKKASTPYLFGEIRLSDTGDSIAIPKVSSERRLYAPISFVDHDVILNNTVQFIPNGSLYEFGLVQSTMHMAWMRSVAGRMKSDYQYSIKIVFNNFPFPINPTDKQISNVENKARTILDTRSKYIGDSLEDLYDPLTMPADLFKAHQELDKSVDALYTKKKFKSEANRVAFLFDKYQEAASFLP
;
A
#
# COMPACT_ATOMS: atom_id res chain seq x y z
N MET A 1 4.88 21.90 -29.43
CA MET A 1 5.46 20.88 -30.35
C MET A 1 6.95 20.61 -30.10
N ASP A 2 7.78 21.62 -29.87
CA ASP A 2 9.25 21.44 -29.71
C ASP A 2 9.67 20.44 -28.60
N ARG A 3 9.02 20.48 -27.42
CA ARG A 3 9.31 19.54 -26.31
C ARG A 3 9.06 18.07 -26.69
N ILE A 4 8.00 17.78 -27.43
CA ILE A 4 7.66 16.41 -27.87
C ILE A 4 8.68 15.93 -28.90
N ASN A 5 9.11 16.81 -29.80
CA ASN A 5 10.16 16.48 -30.78
C ASN A 5 11.49 16.17 -30.09
N LYS A 6 11.87 16.91 -29.04
CA LYS A 6 13.06 16.61 -28.24
C LYS A 6 12.99 15.23 -27.59
N VAL A 7 11.83 14.84 -27.04
CA VAL A 7 11.62 13.49 -26.49
C VAL A 7 11.71 12.42 -27.59
N LYS A 8 11.13 12.67 -28.77
CA LYS A 8 11.23 11.77 -29.92
C LYS A 8 12.69 11.53 -30.32
N GLN A 9 13.48 12.59 -30.47
CA GLN A 9 14.90 12.50 -30.83
C GLN A 9 15.72 11.80 -29.74
N PHE A 10 15.48 12.14 -28.48
CA PHE A 10 16.10 11.43 -27.35
C PHE A 10 15.81 9.92 -27.39
N ARG A 11 14.55 9.53 -27.65
CA ARG A 11 14.14 8.12 -27.74
C ARG A 11 14.78 7.40 -28.94
N LEU A 12 14.85 8.05 -30.11
CA LEU A 12 15.49 7.51 -31.32
C LEU A 12 17.00 7.26 -31.15
N ASN A 13 17.67 8.10 -30.36
CA ASN A 13 19.11 8.00 -30.12
C ASN A 13 19.48 7.01 -28.98
N SER A 14 18.51 6.31 -28.40
CA SER A 14 18.76 5.35 -27.31
C SER A 14 19.39 4.06 -27.83
N PRO A 15 20.37 3.47 -27.13
CA PRO A 15 20.90 2.14 -27.47
C PRO A 15 19.94 0.99 -27.13
N LYS A 16 18.80 1.26 -26.48
CA LYS A 16 17.79 0.26 -26.10
C LYS A 16 16.66 0.25 -27.12
N ASP A 17 16.48 -0.87 -27.83
CA ASP A 17 15.43 -1.05 -28.84
C ASP A 17 14.02 -0.70 -28.33
N GLN A 18 13.69 -1.06 -27.09
CA GLN A 18 12.40 -0.73 -26.49
C GLN A 18 12.17 0.77 -26.36
N THR A 19 13.22 1.55 -26.09
CA THR A 19 13.14 3.02 -26.01
C THR A 19 12.99 3.62 -27.40
N VAL A 20 13.70 3.09 -28.40
CA VAL A 20 13.58 3.52 -29.82
C VAL A 20 12.16 3.28 -30.34
N LYS A 21 11.57 2.10 -30.07
CA LYS A 21 10.17 1.80 -30.43
C LYS A 21 9.18 2.82 -29.86
N LYS A 22 9.42 3.32 -28.64
CA LYS A 22 8.58 4.34 -27.98
C LYS A 22 8.73 5.74 -28.61
N ALA A 23 9.63 5.95 -29.57
CA ALA A 23 9.73 7.21 -30.30
C ALA A 23 8.55 7.47 -31.26
N SER A 24 7.75 6.44 -31.60
CA SER A 24 6.50 6.59 -32.36
C SER A 24 5.40 7.28 -31.55
N THR A 25 5.41 7.11 -30.22
CA THR A 25 4.47 7.71 -29.27
C THR A 25 5.20 8.59 -28.23
N PRO A 26 5.93 9.64 -28.68
CA PRO A 26 6.80 10.45 -27.81
C PRO A 26 6.03 11.25 -26.74
N TYR A 27 4.71 11.39 -26.91
CA TYR A 27 3.80 12.05 -25.99
C TYR A 27 3.23 11.12 -24.90
N LEU A 28 3.41 9.79 -25.02
CA LEU A 28 2.97 8.83 -24.01
C LEU A 28 4.10 8.46 -23.06
N PHE A 29 3.72 8.15 -21.81
CA PHE A 29 4.63 7.52 -20.85
C PHE A 29 5.08 6.15 -21.36
N GLY A 30 6.33 5.78 -21.07
CA GLY A 30 6.87 4.51 -21.50
C GLY A 30 6.34 3.31 -20.72
N GLU A 31 5.82 3.53 -19.52
CA GLU A 31 5.30 2.49 -18.64
C GLU A 31 3.98 2.96 -18.05
N ILE A 32 2.88 2.72 -18.78
CA ILE A 32 1.52 2.90 -18.28
C ILE A 32 1.11 1.55 -17.70
N ARG A 33 1.12 1.44 -16.37
CA ARG A 33 0.89 0.17 -15.65
C ARG A 33 -0.45 0.13 -14.91
N LEU A 34 -1.15 1.26 -14.85
CA LEU A 34 -2.44 1.37 -14.19
C LEU A 34 -3.54 0.72 -15.03
N SER A 35 -4.63 0.35 -14.36
CA SER A 35 -5.83 -0.12 -15.05
C SER A 35 -6.53 1.06 -15.72
N ASP A 36 -7.13 0.84 -16.89
CA ASP A 36 -7.91 1.85 -17.60
C ASP A 36 -9.28 2.12 -16.93
N THR A 37 -9.63 1.34 -15.91
CA THR A 37 -10.88 1.45 -15.15
C THR A 37 -10.61 1.20 -13.67
N GLY A 38 -11.38 1.86 -12.80
CA GLY A 38 -11.42 1.58 -11.36
C GLY A 38 -10.23 2.14 -10.57
N ASP A 39 -10.50 2.51 -9.33
CA ASP A 39 -9.51 3.15 -8.47
C ASP A 39 -8.41 2.17 -8.05
N SER A 40 -7.21 2.70 -7.85
CA SER A 40 -6.06 1.94 -7.37
C SER A 40 -5.71 2.32 -5.93
N ILE A 41 -5.29 1.34 -5.13
CA ILE A 41 -4.69 1.63 -3.82
C ILE A 41 -3.24 2.03 -4.05
N ALA A 42 -2.87 3.26 -3.71
CA ALA A 42 -1.54 3.81 -3.82
C ALA A 42 -0.77 3.70 -2.50
N ILE A 43 0.38 3.02 -2.55
CA ILE A 43 1.27 2.75 -1.42
C ILE A 43 2.60 3.47 -1.68
N PRO A 44 3.00 4.46 -0.87
CA PRO A 44 4.30 5.12 -1.01
C PRO A 44 5.44 4.10 -0.96
N LYS A 45 6.34 4.14 -1.94
CA LYS A 45 7.52 3.27 -1.95
C LYS A 45 8.45 3.58 -0.78
N VAL A 46 8.54 4.85 -0.39
CA VAL A 46 9.33 5.30 0.76
C VAL A 46 8.44 6.09 1.68
N SER A 47 8.46 5.77 2.97
CA SER A 47 7.73 6.54 3.99
C SER A 47 8.48 6.53 5.31
N SER A 48 8.30 7.61 6.10
CA SER A 48 9.01 7.76 7.36
C SER A 48 8.76 6.62 8.33
N GLU A 49 9.83 6.14 8.98
CA GLU A 49 9.74 5.11 10.03
C GLU A 49 8.98 5.55 11.28
N ARG A 50 8.80 6.86 11.47
CA ARG A 50 8.11 7.42 12.64
C ARG A 50 6.62 7.09 12.60
N ARG A 51 6.03 6.91 11.42
CA ARG A 51 4.58 6.76 11.27
C ARG A 51 4.11 5.39 11.73
N LEU A 52 3.08 5.38 12.57
CA LEU A 52 2.43 4.14 13.04
C LEU A 52 1.77 3.37 11.90
N TYR A 53 1.28 4.07 10.88
CA TYR A 53 0.68 3.51 9.69
C TYR A 53 1.25 4.18 8.45
N ALA A 54 1.39 3.42 7.36
CA ALA A 54 1.77 4.00 6.08
C ALA A 54 0.64 4.92 5.56
N PRO A 55 0.96 6.08 4.96
CA PRO A 55 -0.04 6.97 4.39
C PRO A 55 -0.48 6.46 3.02
N ILE A 56 -1.32 5.42 3.02
CA ILE A 56 -1.87 4.77 1.82
C ILE A 56 -3.21 5.44 1.47
N SER A 57 -3.50 5.61 0.18
CA SER A 57 -4.75 6.20 -0.31
C SER A 57 -5.33 5.43 -1.51
N PHE A 58 -6.58 5.73 -1.85
CA PHE A 58 -7.09 5.46 -3.19
C PHE A 58 -6.65 6.58 -4.14
N VAL A 59 -6.49 6.23 -5.41
CA VAL A 59 -6.15 7.13 -6.51
C VAL A 59 -6.95 6.72 -7.74
N ASP A 60 -7.55 7.71 -8.40
CA ASP A 60 -8.35 7.54 -9.61
C ASP A 60 -7.51 6.97 -10.77
N HIS A 61 -8.16 6.23 -11.66
CA HIS A 61 -7.55 5.62 -12.84
C HIS A 61 -6.97 6.66 -13.83
N ASP A 62 -7.40 7.92 -13.76
CA ASP A 62 -6.87 9.03 -14.58
C ASP A 62 -5.51 9.57 -14.10
N VAL A 63 -5.09 9.23 -12.87
CA VAL A 63 -3.84 9.71 -12.28
C VAL A 63 -2.68 8.78 -12.63
N ILE A 64 -1.67 9.31 -13.31
CA ILE A 64 -0.45 8.55 -13.60
C ILE A 64 0.46 8.47 -12.38
N LEU A 65 0.59 7.27 -11.82
CA LEU A 65 1.54 6.97 -10.74
C LEU A 65 2.96 6.78 -11.28
N ASN A 66 3.93 7.45 -10.66
CA ASN A 66 5.34 7.30 -10.98
C ASN A 66 5.98 6.10 -10.23
N ASN A 67 7.27 5.87 -10.43
CA ASN A 67 8.01 4.76 -9.83
C ASN A 67 8.23 4.86 -8.30
N THR A 68 7.85 5.98 -7.67
CA THR A 68 7.93 6.17 -6.20
C THR A 68 6.66 5.74 -5.48
N VAL A 69 5.68 5.22 -6.21
CA VAL A 69 4.44 4.66 -5.67
C VAL A 69 4.32 3.22 -6.14
N GLN A 70 3.98 2.30 -5.23
CA GLN A 70 3.51 0.96 -5.53
C GLN A 70 1.98 0.99 -5.50
N PHE A 71 1.30 0.10 -6.22
CA PHE A 71 -0.16 0.13 -6.24
C PHE A 71 -0.80 -1.24 -6.40
N ILE A 72 -2.04 -1.34 -5.92
CA ILE A 72 -2.95 -2.46 -6.15
C ILE A 72 -4.03 -1.95 -7.12
N PRO A 73 -4.04 -2.39 -8.38
CA PRO A 73 -5.05 -1.97 -9.35
C PRO A 73 -6.41 -2.56 -8.96
N ASN A 74 -7.49 -1.77 -9.09
CA ASN A 74 -8.85 -2.20 -8.73
C ASN A 74 -8.96 -2.70 -7.29
N GLY A 75 -8.23 -2.06 -6.37
CA GLY A 75 -8.18 -2.50 -4.98
C GLY A 75 -9.52 -2.32 -4.27
N SER A 76 -9.90 -3.30 -3.47
CA SER A 76 -11.10 -3.28 -2.63
C SER A 76 -10.85 -2.54 -1.30
N LEU A 77 -11.94 -2.15 -0.62
CA LEU A 77 -11.85 -1.65 0.75
C LEU A 77 -11.29 -2.71 1.72
N TYR A 78 -11.47 -3.99 1.40
CA TYR A 78 -10.91 -5.08 2.19
C TYR A 78 -9.38 -5.09 2.11
N GLU A 79 -8.83 -5.04 0.89
CA GLU A 79 -7.38 -4.97 0.68
C GLU A 79 -6.79 -3.70 1.28
N PHE A 80 -7.46 -2.55 1.11
CA PHE A 80 -7.06 -1.31 1.77
C PHE A 80 -7.00 -1.47 3.29
N GLY A 81 -8.04 -2.05 3.90
CA GLY A 81 -8.08 -2.32 5.33
C GLY A 81 -6.96 -3.23 5.81
N LEU A 82 -6.59 -4.25 5.03
CA LEU A 82 -5.45 -5.11 5.36
C LEU A 82 -4.13 -4.35 5.32
N VAL A 83 -3.82 -3.66 4.21
CA VAL A 83 -2.52 -2.97 4.07
C VAL A 83 -2.40 -1.74 4.96
N GLN A 84 -3.52 -1.18 5.43
CA GLN A 84 -3.55 -0.06 6.37
C GLN A 84 -3.49 -0.51 7.84
N SER A 85 -3.53 -1.82 8.13
CA SER A 85 -3.54 -2.34 9.51
C SER A 85 -2.16 -2.39 10.18
N THR A 86 -2.14 -2.38 11.51
CA THR A 86 -0.94 -2.69 12.32
C THR A 86 -0.39 -4.09 12.05
N MET A 87 -1.21 -5.05 11.62
CA MET A 87 -0.74 -6.38 11.24
C MET A 87 0.17 -6.31 10.02
N HIS A 88 -0.26 -5.61 8.97
CA HIS A 88 0.57 -5.41 7.78
C HIS A 88 1.77 -4.51 8.06
N MET A 89 1.60 -3.47 8.89
CA MET A 89 2.72 -2.63 9.30
C MET A 89 3.78 -3.39 10.11
N ALA A 90 3.39 -4.32 10.98
CA ALA A 90 4.31 -5.18 11.72
C ALA A 90 5.13 -6.07 10.78
N TRP A 91 4.48 -6.65 9.76
CA TRP A 91 5.17 -7.41 8.72
C TRP A 91 6.15 -6.54 7.95
N MET A 92 5.66 -5.42 7.42
CA MET A 92 6.44 -4.48 6.62
C MET A 92 7.67 -3.99 7.40
N ARG A 93 7.53 -3.59 8.67
CA ARG A 93 8.65 -3.16 9.52
C ARG A 93 9.74 -4.21 9.66
N SER A 94 9.34 -5.49 9.65
CA SER A 94 10.22 -6.64 9.88
C SER A 94 10.95 -7.09 8.62
N VAL A 95 10.32 -7.00 7.44
CA VAL A 95 10.86 -7.59 6.20
C VAL A 95 11.22 -6.59 5.12
N ALA A 96 10.69 -5.36 5.17
CA ALA A 96 10.96 -4.37 4.14
C ALA A 96 12.42 -3.94 4.13
N GLY A 97 12.91 -3.58 2.93
CA GLY A 97 14.15 -2.83 2.81
C GLY A 97 14.02 -1.46 3.47
N ARG A 98 15.14 -0.75 3.64
CA ARG A 98 15.18 0.58 4.25
C ARG A 98 15.99 1.55 3.40
N MET A 99 15.57 2.82 3.38
CA MET A 99 16.40 3.92 2.89
C MET A 99 16.91 4.72 4.08
N LYS A 100 18.18 4.53 4.42
CA LYS A 100 18.68 4.78 5.79
C LYS A 100 17.85 3.96 6.77
N SER A 101 16.96 4.59 7.52
CA SER A 101 16.07 3.93 8.46
C SER A 101 14.60 3.96 7.99
N ASP A 102 14.25 4.80 7.00
CA ASP A 102 12.88 4.92 6.50
C ASP A 102 12.44 3.65 5.77
N TYR A 103 11.14 3.35 5.82
CA TYR A 103 10.58 2.16 5.17
C TYR A 103 10.73 2.25 3.65
N GLN A 104 11.22 1.18 3.02
CA GLN A 104 11.20 1.02 1.57
C GLN A 104 10.29 -0.14 1.17
N TYR A 105 9.05 0.18 0.85
CA TYR A 105 8.03 -0.80 0.46
C TYR A 105 8.39 -1.47 -0.87
N SER A 106 8.19 -2.78 -0.92
CA SER A 106 8.42 -3.60 -2.11
C SER A 106 7.28 -4.60 -2.25
N ILE A 107 6.64 -4.64 -3.42
CA ILE A 107 5.61 -5.63 -3.72
C ILE A 107 6.19 -7.06 -3.56
N LYS A 108 7.39 -7.30 -4.08
CA LYS A 108 8.01 -8.64 -4.09
C LYS A 108 8.47 -9.13 -2.72
N ILE A 109 8.77 -8.23 -1.79
CA ILE A 109 9.31 -8.58 -0.47
C ILE A 109 8.24 -8.49 0.60
N VAL A 110 7.44 -7.41 0.60
CA VAL A 110 6.44 -7.15 1.62
C VAL A 110 5.10 -7.77 1.23
N PHE A 111 4.48 -7.29 0.15
CA PHE A 111 3.10 -7.65 -0.20
C PHE A 111 2.96 -9.12 -0.59
N ASN A 112 3.78 -9.60 -1.53
CA ASN A 112 3.69 -10.97 -2.04
C ASN A 112 3.98 -12.05 -0.99
N ASN A 113 4.75 -11.71 0.05
CA ASN A 113 5.09 -12.63 1.14
C ASN A 113 4.26 -12.37 2.40
N PHE A 114 3.34 -11.38 2.38
CA PHE A 114 2.48 -11.14 3.53
C PHE A 114 1.55 -12.33 3.73
N PRO A 115 1.54 -12.96 4.92
CA PRO A 115 0.60 -14.04 5.23
C PRO A 115 -0.82 -13.49 5.31
N PHE A 116 -1.53 -13.47 4.20
CA PHE A 116 -2.91 -13.02 4.15
C PHE A 116 -3.83 -13.93 4.98
N PRO A 117 -4.95 -13.40 5.53
CA PRO A 117 -5.93 -14.24 6.21
C PRO A 117 -6.52 -15.29 5.27
N ILE A 118 -6.61 -16.53 5.73
CA ILE A 118 -7.11 -17.65 4.93
C ILE A 118 -8.63 -17.78 5.14
N ASN A 119 -9.39 -17.78 4.04
CA ASN A 119 -10.84 -17.99 4.01
C ASN A 119 -11.65 -17.13 5.03
N PRO A 120 -11.49 -15.79 5.03
CA PRO A 120 -12.34 -14.93 5.85
C PRO A 120 -13.81 -15.05 5.40
N THR A 121 -14.74 -15.05 6.37
CA THR A 121 -16.18 -15.05 6.07
C THR A 121 -16.64 -13.70 5.51
N ASP A 122 -17.74 -13.68 4.75
CA ASP A 122 -18.32 -12.43 4.21
C ASP A 122 -18.59 -11.38 5.29
N LYS A 123 -19.02 -11.83 6.48
CA LYS A 123 -19.23 -10.96 7.64
C LYS A 123 -17.93 -10.31 8.13
N GLN A 124 -16.83 -11.08 8.13
CA GLN A 124 -15.51 -10.58 8.51
C GLN A 124 -14.96 -9.59 7.47
N ILE A 125 -15.09 -9.93 6.17
CA ILE A 125 -14.71 -9.05 5.05
C ILE A 125 -15.47 -7.73 5.17
N SER A 126 -16.81 -7.79 5.24
CA SER A 126 -17.68 -6.61 5.36
C SER A 126 -17.34 -5.76 6.58
N ASN A 127 -16.98 -6.38 7.71
CA ASN A 127 -16.59 -5.64 8.90
C ASN A 127 -15.29 -4.86 8.67
N VAL A 128 -14.27 -5.47 8.06
CA VAL A 128 -13.01 -4.79 7.72
C VAL A 128 -13.26 -3.65 6.72
N GLU A 129 -14.06 -3.88 5.70
CA GLU A 129 -14.43 -2.85 4.71
C GLU A 129 -15.11 -1.64 5.35
N ASN A 130 -16.02 -1.88 6.30
CA ASN A 130 -16.69 -0.80 7.03
C ASN A 130 -15.72 0.00 7.91
N LYS A 131 -14.73 -0.65 8.55
CA LYS A 131 -13.68 0.05 9.31
C LYS A 131 -12.73 0.82 8.39
N ALA A 132 -12.35 0.25 7.25
CA ALA A 132 -11.58 0.91 6.21
C ALA A 132 -12.29 2.17 5.70
N ARG A 133 -13.59 2.08 5.39
CA ARG A 133 -14.42 3.22 5.00
C ARG A 133 -14.45 4.30 6.09
N THR A 134 -14.59 3.90 7.35
CA THR A 134 -14.56 4.83 8.50
C THR A 134 -13.26 5.63 8.56
N ILE A 135 -12.11 5.03 8.23
CA ILE A 135 -10.83 5.76 8.15
C ILE A 135 -10.87 6.81 7.04
N LEU A 136 -11.35 6.45 5.85
CA LEU A 136 -11.47 7.38 4.72
C LEU A 136 -12.43 8.53 5.04
N ASP A 137 -13.60 8.22 5.61
CA ASP A 137 -14.60 9.20 6.06
C ASP A 137 -14.09 10.08 7.20
N THR A 138 -13.15 9.59 8.00
CA THR A 138 -12.54 10.38 9.06
C THR A 138 -11.49 11.34 8.48
N ARG A 139 -10.66 10.87 7.55
CA ARG A 139 -9.69 11.72 6.83
C ARG A 139 -10.39 12.87 6.11
N SER A 140 -11.55 12.63 5.49
CA SER A 140 -12.27 13.66 4.71
C SER A 140 -12.80 14.83 5.54
N LYS A 141 -12.86 14.71 6.87
CA LYS A 141 -13.23 15.81 7.79
C LYS A 141 -12.13 16.86 7.92
N TYR A 142 -10.89 16.49 7.64
CA TYR A 142 -9.70 17.32 7.82
C TYR A 142 -9.31 17.97 6.49
N ILE A 143 -10.13 18.92 6.03
CA ILE A 143 -9.93 19.61 4.76
C ILE A 143 -8.72 20.53 4.87
N GLY A 144 -7.75 20.36 3.96
CA GLY A 144 -6.53 21.17 3.90
C GLY A 144 -5.31 20.51 4.55
N ASP A 145 -5.51 19.51 5.42
CA ASP A 145 -4.43 18.71 5.97
C ASP A 145 -3.96 17.67 4.94
N SER A 146 -2.64 17.48 4.84
CA SER A 146 -2.08 16.42 4.02
C SER A 146 -2.13 15.07 4.75
N LEU A 147 -1.97 13.96 4.02
CA LEU A 147 -1.76 12.65 4.66
C LEU A 147 -0.50 12.62 5.52
N GLU A 148 0.48 13.50 5.28
CA GLU A 148 1.64 13.63 6.15
C GLU A 148 1.23 14.19 7.51
N ASP A 149 0.44 15.27 7.54
CA ASP A 149 -0.04 15.91 8.77
C ASP A 149 -0.95 14.99 9.58
N LEU A 150 -1.85 14.26 8.88
CA LEU A 150 -2.78 13.33 9.51
C LEU A 150 -2.12 12.08 10.09
N TYR A 151 -0.89 11.75 9.66
CA TYR A 151 -0.17 10.55 10.09
C TYR A 151 1.16 10.85 10.80
N ASP A 152 1.48 12.12 11.11
CA ASP A 152 2.56 12.38 12.07
C ASP A 152 2.10 11.93 13.47
N PRO A 153 2.89 11.11 14.18
CA PRO A 153 2.53 10.61 15.51
C PRO A 153 2.20 11.68 16.55
N LEU A 154 2.68 12.91 16.37
CA LEU A 154 2.46 14.02 17.30
C LEU A 154 1.17 14.79 17.02
N THR A 155 0.67 14.77 15.78
CA THR A 155 -0.49 15.56 15.33
C THR A 155 -1.67 14.71 14.87
N MET A 156 -1.50 13.38 14.76
CA MET A 156 -2.56 12.46 14.32
C MET A 156 -3.84 12.69 15.14
N PRO A 157 -4.96 13.03 14.49
CA PRO A 157 -6.20 13.30 15.21
C PRO A 157 -6.70 12.07 15.97
N ALA A 158 -7.25 12.31 17.17
CA ALA A 158 -7.65 11.23 18.08
C ALA A 158 -8.76 10.34 17.51
N ASP A 159 -9.68 10.89 16.71
CA ASP A 159 -10.74 10.11 16.06
C ASP A 159 -10.19 9.25 14.92
N LEU A 160 -9.22 9.74 14.15
CA LEU A 160 -8.50 8.96 13.14
C LEU A 160 -7.73 7.82 13.80
N PHE A 161 -6.99 8.10 14.88
CA PHE A 161 -6.28 7.07 15.64
C PHE A 161 -7.26 5.99 16.16
N LYS A 162 -8.40 6.40 16.71
CA LYS A 162 -9.46 5.47 17.15
C LYS A 162 -10.02 4.65 15.99
N ALA A 163 -10.21 5.23 14.80
CA ALA A 163 -10.67 4.51 13.61
C ALA A 163 -9.68 3.39 13.21
N HIS A 164 -8.37 3.66 13.29
CA HIS A 164 -7.35 2.62 13.06
C HIS A 164 -7.39 1.53 14.12
N GLN A 165 -7.53 1.87 15.40
CA GLN A 165 -7.63 0.86 16.47
C GLN A 165 -8.83 -0.10 16.26
N GLU A 166 -9.94 0.39 15.69
CA GLU A 166 -11.09 -0.44 15.37
C GLU A 166 -10.87 -1.31 14.11
N LEU A 167 -10.16 -0.78 13.10
CA LEU A 167 -9.69 -1.57 11.97
C LEU A 167 -8.75 -2.69 12.44
N ASP A 168 -7.76 -2.36 13.28
CA ASP A 168 -6.78 -3.30 13.82
C ASP A 168 -7.44 -4.46 14.56
N LYS A 169 -8.42 -4.19 15.43
CA LYS A 169 -9.20 -5.24 16.10
C LYS A 169 -9.90 -6.16 15.11
N SER A 170 -10.42 -5.59 14.02
CA SER A 170 -11.14 -6.34 12.99
C SER A 170 -10.20 -7.21 12.16
N VAL A 171 -9.01 -6.71 11.83
CA VAL A 171 -7.98 -7.45 11.10
C VAL A 171 -7.34 -8.53 11.97
N ASP A 172 -6.97 -8.21 13.22
CA ASP A 172 -6.43 -9.20 14.18
C ASP A 172 -7.38 -10.40 14.33
N ALA A 173 -8.69 -10.15 14.38
CA ALA A 173 -9.72 -11.18 14.49
C ALA A 173 -9.85 -12.09 13.26
N LEU A 174 -9.26 -11.72 12.11
CA LEU A 174 -9.17 -12.61 10.94
C LEU A 174 -8.15 -13.73 11.17
N TYR A 175 -7.11 -13.45 11.95
CA TYR A 175 -5.99 -14.35 12.16
C TYR A 175 -6.18 -15.28 13.36
N THR A 176 -6.71 -14.74 14.45
CA THR A 176 -6.87 -15.50 15.70
C THR A 176 -7.90 -14.86 16.63
N LYS A 177 -8.50 -15.69 17.49
CA LYS A 177 -9.36 -15.21 18.59
C LYS A 177 -8.55 -14.61 19.75
N LYS A 178 -7.24 -14.86 19.80
CA LYS A 178 -6.35 -14.36 20.87
C LYS A 178 -5.98 -12.90 20.58
N LYS A 179 -5.93 -12.07 21.63
CA LYS A 179 -5.44 -10.70 21.50
C LYS A 179 -3.91 -10.70 21.33
N PHE A 180 -3.42 -9.93 20.36
CA PHE A 180 -2.00 -9.59 20.28
C PHE A 180 -1.68 -8.53 21.32
N LYS A 181 -0.66 -8.79 22.15
CA LYS A 181 -0.26 -7.87 23.24
C LYS A 181 0.79 -6.85 22.81
N SER A 182 1.49 -7.12 21.71
CA SER A 182 2.58 -6.30 21.20
C SER A 182 2.76 -6.52 19.70
N GLU A 183 3.49 -5.61 19.04
CA GLU A 183 3.92 -5.80 17.66
C GLU A 183 4.77 -7.07 17.49
N ALA A 184 5.68 -7.34 18.43
CA ALA A 184 6.50 -8.56 18.42
C ALA A 184 5.67 -9.85 18.41
N ASN A 185 4.52 -9.87 19.10
CA ASN A 185 3.62 -11.02 19.03
C ASN A 185 2.94 -11.18 17.66
N ARG A 186 2.64 -10.07 16.97
CA ARG A 186 2.12 -10.12 15.59
C ARG A 186 3.19 -10.65 14.64
N VAL A 187 4.42 -10.15 14.75
CA VAL A 187 5.55 -10.59 13.92
C VAL A 187 5.80 -12.08 14.08
N ALA A 188 5.94 -12.57 15.31
CA ALA A 188 6.15 -14.01 15.56
C ALA A 188 5.05 -14.86 14.94
N PHE A 189 3.79 -14.49 15.15
CA PHE A 189 2.64 -15.19 14.57
C PHE A 189 2.65 -15.17 13.03
N LEU A 190 2.99 -14.04 12.42
CA LEU A 190 3.07 -13.93 10.96
C LEU A 190 4.22 -14.78 10.39
N PHE A 191 5.36 -14.87 11.06
CA PHE A 191 6.43 -15.77 10.63
C PHE A 191 6.02 -17.25 10.70
N ASP A 192 5.28 -17.66 11.73
CA ASP A 192 4.70 -19.00 11.78
C ASP A 192 3.77 -19.25 10.57
N LYS A 193 2.89 -18.28 10.26
CA LYS A 193 1.99 -18.37 9.10
C LYS A 193 2.70 -18.34 7.75
N TYR A 194 3.77 -17.56 7.64
CA TYR A 194 4.62 -17.56 6.46
C TYR A 194 5.29 -18.92 6.27
N GLN A 195 5.85 -19.51 7.34
CA GLN A 195 6.48 -20.83 7.28
C GLN A 195 5.47 -21.91 6.91
N GLU A 196 4.27 -21.91 7.50
CA GLU A 196 3.17 -22.81 7.13
C GLU A 196 2.89 -22.72 5.62
N ALA A 197 2.68 -21.51 5.09
CA ALA A 197 2.40 -21.30 3.67
C ALA A 197 3.55 -21.72 2.75
N ALA A 198 4.79 -21.41 3.13
CA ALA A 198 5.99 -21.74 2.35
C ALA A 198 6.27 -23.25 2.30
N SER A 199 5.89 -23.99 3.36
CA SER A 199 6.09 -25.44 3.43
C SER A 199 5.23 -26.24 2.44
N PHE A 200 4.21 -25.60 1.85
CA PHE A 200 3.37 -26.19 0.79
C PHE A 200 3.89 -25.87 -0.62
N LEU A 201 4.95 -25.09 -0.76
CA LEU A 201 5.58 -24.82 -2.05
C LEU A 201 6.58 -25.94 -2.38
N PRO A 202 6.59 -26.45 -3.62
CA PRO A 202 7.44 -27.57 -4.04
C PRO A 202 8.93 -27.23 -4.10
#